data_AF-A0A3D1HEG1-F1
#
_entry.id   AF-A0A3D1HEG1-F1
#
_cell.length_a   1.000
_cell.length_b   1.000
_cell.length_c   1.000
_cell.angle_alpha   90.00
_cell.angle_beta   90.00
_cell.angle_gamma   90.00
#
_symmetry.space_group_name_H-M   'P 1'
#
loop_
_entity.id
_entity.type
_entity.pdbx_description
1 polymer ?
#
loop_
_entity_poly.entity_id
_entity_poly.type
_entity_poly.pdbx_seq_one_letter_code
_entity_poly.pdbx_strand_id
1 'polypeptide(L)'
;TGLLHAKSGSITFNGVELTKTPAHKIVEMGIAHVPEGRRIFQNLTVLDNLKLGAFTRKDKENIVKDIQMVYERFPRLAERKTQIAGTLSGGEQQ
;
A
#
# COMPACT_ATOMS: atom_id res chain seq x y z
N THR A 1 -9.49 6.97 -6.38
CA THR A 1 -8.69 7.42 -5.22
C THR A 1 -9.46 8.34 -4.28
N GLY A 2 -10.46 9.11 -4.75
CA GLY A 2 -11.19 10.05 -3.89
C GLY A 2 -10.40 11.30 -3.50
N LEU A 3 -9.26 11.55 -4.17
CA LEU A 3 -8.42 12.74 -3.98
C LEU A 3 -8.93 13.97 -4.74
N LEU A 4 -9.74 13.75 -5.78
CA LEU A 4 -10.40 14.78 -6.57
C LEU A 4 -11.87 14.43 -6.68
N HIS A 5 -12.74 15.44 -6.62
CA HIS A 5 -14.18 15.25 -6.80
C HIS A 5 -14.53 15.18 -8.28
N ALA A 6 -15.36 14.20 -8.65
CA ALA A 6 -15.92 14.13 -9.99
C ALA A 6 -16.89 15.31 -10.21
N LYS A 7 -16.78 15.99 -11.36
CA LYS A 7 -17.68 17.09 -11.73
C LYS A 7 -19.10 16.60 -12.06
N SER A 8 -19.20 15.41 -12.63
CA SER A 8 -20.46 14.74 -13.00
C SER A 8 -20.20 13.23 -13.15
N GLY A 9 -21.28 12.44 -13.24
CA GLY A 9 -21.23 10.99 -13.36
C GLY A 9 -21.23 10.24 -12.03
N SER A 10 -21.03 8.93 -12.10
CA SER A 10 -20.96 8.02 -10.96
C SER A 10 -19.80 7.05 -11.09
N ILE A 11 -19.23 6.62 -9.96
CA ILE A 11 -18.15 5.65 -9.87
C ILE A 11 -18.62 4.60 -8.88
N THR A 12 -18.77 3.36 -9.34
CA THR A 12 -19.14 2.23 -8.48
C THR A 12 -18.00 1.23 -8.40
N PHE A 13 -17.87 0.58 -7.24
CA PHE A 13 -16.94 -0.52 -7.01
C PHE A 13 -17.66 -1.60 -6.21
N ASN A 14 -17.67 -2.83 -6.73
CA ASN A 14 -18.41 -3.96 -6.12
C ASN A 14 -19.86 -3.60 -5.77
N GLY A 15 -20.54 -2.82 -6.63
CA GLY A 15 -21.91 -2.37 -6.43
C GLY A 15 -22.08 -1.20 -5.44
N VAL A 16 -20.99 -0.69 -4.84
CA VAL A 16 -21.03 0.44 -3.90
C VAL A 16 -20.64 1.75 -4.61
N GLU A 17 -21.43 2.79 -4.40
CA GLU A 17 -21.17 4.14 -4.93
C GLU A 17 -19.98 4.81 -4.21
N LEU A 18 -19.03 5.34 -5.00
CA LEU A 18 -17.77 5.91 -4.53
C LEU A 18 -17.60 7.40 -4.83
N THR A 19 -18.45 8.00 -5.67
CA THR A 19 -18.22 9.35 -6.23
C THR A 19 -18.00 10.43 -5.17
N LYS A 20 -18.67 10.29 -4.02
CA LYS A 20 -18.57 11.22 -2.89
C LYS A 20 -17.87 10.61 -1.67
N THR A 21 -17.29 9.44 -1.83
CA THR A 21 -16.65 8.71 -0.72
C THR A 21 -15.27 9.30 -0.46
N PRO A 22 -14.96 9.72 0.78
CA PRO A 22 -13.63 10.24 1.13
C PRO A 22 -12.52 9.20 0.89
N ALA A 23 -11.34 9.65 0.44
CA ALA A 23 -10.20 8.78 0.13
C ALA A 23 -9.82 7.82 1.27
N HIS A 24 -9.88 8.25 2.53
CA HIS A 24 -9.55 7.42 3.69
C HIS A 24 -10.54 6.25 3.91
N LYS A 25 -11.78 6.34 3.41
CA LYS A 25 -12.73 5.23 3.44
C LYS A 25 -12.54 4.29 2.25
N ILE A 26 -12.11 4.81 1.10
CA ILE A 26 -11.88 4.03 -0.12
C ILE A 26 -10.81 2.95 0.10
N VAL A 27 -9.75 3.24 0.87
CA VAL A 27 -8.71 2.25 1.17
C VAL A 27 -9.24 1.08 2.02
N GLU A 28 -10.16 1.35 2.95
CA GLU A 28 -10.82 0.31 3.76
C GLU A 28 -11.74 -0.58 2.91
N MET A 29 -12.19 -0.10 1.76
CA MET A 29 -12.99 -0.86 0.79
C MET A 29 -12.14 -1.77 -0.11
N GLY A 30 -10.82 -1.86 0.13
CA GLY A 30 -9.91 -2.73 -0.60
C GLY A 30 -9.29 -2.11 -1.85
N ILE A 31 -9.43 -0.79 -2.05
CA ILE A 31 -8.79 -0.08 -3.16
C ILE A 31 -7.49 0.55 -2.68
N ALA A 32 -6.36 0.02 -3.14
CA ALA A 32 -5.04 0.60 -2.93
C ALA A 32 -4.63 1.51 -4.09
N HIS A 33 -3.80 2.51 -3.81
CA HIS A 33 -3.23 3.41 -4.81
C HIS A 33 -1.72 3.48 -4.65
N VAL A 34 -0.99 3.15 -5.72
CA VAL A 34 0.47 3.27 -5.80
C VAL A 34 0.78 4.41 -6.76
N PRO A 35 0.95 5.66 -6.26
CA PRO A 35 1.25 6.80 -7.11
C PRO A 35 2.67 6.73 -7.69
N GLU A 36 2.88 7.41 -8.80
CA GLU A 36 4.22 7.57 -9.39
C GLU A 36 5.19 8.26 -8.42
N GLY A 37 6.49 8.04 -8.66
CA GLY A 37 7.57 8.72 -7.92
C GLY A 37 8.02 8.04 -6.64
N ARG A 38 7.75 6.73 -6.48
CA ARG A 38 8.34 5.89 -5.40
C ARG A 38 8.12 6.49 -4.01
N ARG A 39 6.85 6.75 -3.68
CA ARG A 39 6.45 7.41 -2.42
C ARG A 39 6.45 6.46 -1.22
N ILE A 40 7.55 5.75 -1.01
CA ILE A 40 7.80 4.99 0.21
C ILE A 40 8.20 5.93 1.35
N PHE A 41 8.02 5.48 2.59
CA PHE A 41 8.52 6.19 3.77
C PHE A 41 10.02 5.95 3.91
N GLN A 42 10.80 6.89 3.37
CA GLN A 42 12.26 6.76 3.23
C GLN A 42 12.99 6.54 4.56
N ASN A 43 12.47 7.09 5.66
CA ASN A 43 13.08 7.01 6.99
C ASN A 43 12.67 5.76 7.78
N LEU A 44 11.82 4.91 7.20
CA LEU A 44 11.38 3.67 7.81
C LEU A 44 12.11 2.47 7.20
N THR A 45 12.14 1.35 7.92
CA THR A 45 12.71 0.12 7.38
C THR A 45 11.84 -0.45 6.26
N VAL A 46 12.40 -1.37 5.47
CA VAL A 46 11.62 -2.14 4.48
C VAL A 46 10.43 -2.83 5.14
N LEU A 47 10.66 -3.50 6.28
CA LEU A 47 9.59 -4.18 7.02
C LEU A 47 8.50 -3.20 7.50
N ASP A 48 8.87 -2.03 8.00
CA ASP A 48 7.90 -1.04 8.47
C ASP A 48 7.06 -0.49 7.31
N ASN A 49 7.67 -0.26 6.14
CA ASN A 49 6.92 0.12 4.93
C ASN A 49 5.90 -0.96 4.53
N LEU A 50 6.28 -2.24 4.57
CA LEU A 50 5.36 -3.34 4.27
C LEU A 50 4.22 -3.42 5.29
N LYS A 51 4.52 -3.24 6.57
CA LYS A 51 3.50 -3.21 7.64
C LYS A 51 2.53 -2.04 7.50
N LEU A 52 3.00 -0.87 7.08
CA LEU A 52 2.14 0.29 6.84
C LEU A 52 1.09 0.02 5.76
N GLY A 53 1.41 -0.80 4.75
CA GLY A 53 0.42 -1.24 3.74
C GLY A 53 -0.75 -2.03 4.33
N ALA A 54 -0.58 -2.62 5.51
CA ALA A 54 -1.62 -3.37 6.22
C ALA A 54 -2.23 -2.60 7.41
N PHE A 55 -2.01 -1.28 7.52
CA PHE A 55 -2.40 -0.50 8.70
C PHE A 55 -3.89 -0.55 9.04
N THR A 56 -4.78 -0.66 8.04
CA THR A 56 -6.24 -0.75 8.24
C THR A 56 -6.71 -2.18 8.56
N ARG A 57 -5.83 -3.18 8.47
CA ARG A 57 -6.16 -4.59 8.72
C ARG A 57 -5.95 -4.98 10.18
N LYS A 58 -6.71 -5.99 10.62
CA LYS A 58 -6.70 -6.49 12.01
C LYS A 58 -6.27 -7.96 12.14
N ASP A 59 -6.17 -8.68 11.02
CA ASP A 59 -5.88 -10.10 10.95
C ASP A 59 -4.36 -10.38 10.94
N LYS A 60 -3.74 -10.22 12.12
CA LYS A 60 -2.29 -10.29 12.32
C LYS A 60 -1.61 -11.51 11.69
N GLU A 61 -2.21 -12.70 11.79
CA GLU A 61 -1.63 -13.92 11.25
C GLU A 61 -1.53 -13.90 9.72
N ASN A 62 -2.56 -13.41 9.04
CA ASN A 62 -2.56 -13.30 7.59
C ASN A 62 -1.61 -12.20 7.12
N ILE A 63 -1.50 -11.09 7.86
CA ILE A 63 -0.52 -10.05 7.55
C ILE A 63 0.91 -10.63 7.53
N VAL A 64 1.25 -11.49 8.49
CA VAL A 64 2.56 -12.16 8.52
C VAL A 64 2.75 -13.08 7.31
N LYS A 65 1.72 -13.85 6.94
CA LYS A 65 1.74 -14.71 5.75
C LYS A 65 1.91 -13.90 4.46
N ASP A 66 1.22 -12.78 4.33
CA ASP A 66 1.29 -11.90 3.17
C ASP A 66 2.67 -11.25 3.04
N ILE A 67 3.27 -10.81 4.16
CA ILE A 67 4.65 -10.32 4.17
C ILE A 67 5.63 -11.41 3.73
N GLN A 68 5.43 -12.65 4.18
CA GLN A 68 6.26 -13.78 3.76
C GLN A 68 6.13 -14.04 2.25
N MET A 69 4.91 -13.97 1.71
CA MET A 69 4.66 -14.08 0.26
C MET A 69 5.36 -12.95 -0.52
N VAL A 70 5.36 -11.73 0.00
CA VAL A 70 6.10 -10.60 -0.59
C VAL A 70 7.60 -10.90 -0.62
N TYR A 71 8.16 -11.47 0.45
CA TYR A 71 9.57 -11.86 0.49
C TYR A 71 9.93 -13.00 -0.45
N GLU A 72 9.03 -13.96 -0.65
CA GLU A 72 9.22 -15.02 -1.65
C GLU A 72 9.24 -14.44 -3.07
N ARG A 73 8.36 -13.47 -3.35
CA ARG A 73 8.30 -12.81 -4.66
C ARG A 73 9.45 -11.82 -4.89
N PHE A 74 9.89 -11.15 -3.83
CA PHE A 74 10.96 -10.15 -3.86
C PHE A 74 12.05 -10.49 -2.83
N PRO A 75 12.91 -11.50 -3.11
CA PRO A 75 13.93 -11.95 -2.16
C PRO A 75 14.87 -10.84 -1.67
N ARG A 76 15.14 -9.85 -2.54
CA ARG A 76 15.95 -8.67 -2.21
C ARG A 76 15.37 -7.81 -1.08
N LEU A 77 14.05 -7.80 -0.89
CA LEU A 77 13.42 -7.13 0.24
C LEU A 77 13.58 -7.93 1.53
N ALA A 78 13.60 -9.26 1.44
CA ALA A 78 13.80 -10.16 2.58
C ALA A 78 15.21 -10.02 3.18
N GLU A 79 16.22 -10.01 2.30
CA GLU A 79 17.63 -9.79 2.64
C GLU A 79 17.84 -8.45 3.37
N ARG A 80 17.02 -7.44 3.05
CA ARG A 80 17.16 -6.05 3.52
C ARG A 80 16.02 -5.62 4.44
N LYS A 81 15.31 -6.54 5.07
CA LYS A 81 14.09 -6.24 5.85
C LYS A 81 14.27 -5.16 6.93
N THR A 82 15.46 -5.08 7.54
CA THR A 82 15.80 -4.08 8.58
C THR A 82 16.51 -2.85 8.03
N GLN A 83 16.83 -2.79 6.74
CA GLN A 83 17.48 -1.66 6.10
C GLN A 83 16.50 -0.50 5.93
N ILE A 84 17.00 0.73 6.07
CA ILE A 84 16.24 1.96 5.82
C ILE A 84 15.89 2.05 4.33
N ALA A 85 14.59 2.14 4.02
CA ALA A 85 14.08 1.97 2.66
C ALA A 85 14.54 3.07 1.70
N GLY A 86 14.84 4.29 2.22
CA GLY A 86 15.42 5.38 1.44
C GLY A 86 16.80 5.09 0.86
N THR A 87 17.51 4.07 1.37
CA THR A 87 18.85 3.68 0.89
C THR A 87 18.82 2.61 -0.19
N LEU A 88 17.64 2.11 -0.56
CA LEU A 88 17.46 1.15 -1.65
C LEU A 88 17.67 1.81 -3.02
N SER A 89 18.02 1.01 -4.03
CA SER A 89 18.05 1.48 -5.41
C SER A 89 16.64 1.82 -5.91
N GLY A 90 16.53 2.62 -6.98
CA GLY A 90 15.23 3.04 -7.50
C GLY A 90 14.31 1.90 -7.92
N GLY A 91 14.86 0.79 -8.43
CA GLY A 91 14.08 -0.40 -8.78
C GLY A 91 13.62 -1.21 -7.58
N GLU A 92 14.34 -1.14 -6.46
CA GLU A 92 13.94 -1.80 -5.20
C GLU A 92 12.92 -0.96 -4.41
N GLN A 93 12.87 0.35 -4.65
CA GLN A 93 11.86 1.24 -4.09
C GLN A 93 10.50 1.17 -4.81
N GLN A 94 10.45 0.56 -6.00
CA GLN A 94 9.29 0.53 -6.88
C GLN A 94 8.50 -0.78 -6.74
#